data_AF-A0A7C0U836-F1
#
_entry.id   AF-A0A7C0U836-F1
#
_cell.length_a   1.000
_cell.length_b   1.000
_cell.length_c   1.000
_cell.angle_alpha   90.00
_cell.angle_beta   90.00
_cell.angle_gamma   90.00
#
_symmetry.space_group_name_H-M   'P 1'
#
loop_
_entity.id
_entity.type
_entity.pdbx_description
1 polymer ?
#
loop_
_entity_poly.entity_id
_entity_poly.type
_entity_poly.pdbx_seq_one_letter_code
_entity_poly.pdbx_strand_id
1 'polypeptide(L)'
;MDSLMNGVTCPRVGLPEAISRVMEALKTVHSASISSLARATGLDRRTVSKAIDLLLQIQEGLRNQEITKIRIGRSYLIQLREHAEKARDLFSAVRRRLQRKGE
;
A
#
# COMPACT_ATOMS: atom_id res chain seq x y z
N MET A 1 -2.85 17.09 -44.57
CA MET A 1 -2.17 15.99 -43.85
C MET A 1 -2.18 16.36 -42.38
N ASP A 2 -3.33 16.26 -41.72
CA ASP A 2 -3.45 16.53 -40.29
C ASP A 2 -4.01 15.28 -39.62
N SER A 3 -3.08 14.39 -39.28
CA SER A 3 -3.37 13.13 -38.60
C SER A 3 -3.83 13.41 -37.17
N LEU A 4 -5.13 13.25 -36.95
CA LEU A 4 -5.74 12.54 -35.82
C LEU A 4 -4.89 12.47 -34.54
N MET A 5 -4.91 13.53 -33.75
CA MET A 5 -4.66 13.43 -32.31
C MET A 5 -5.88 12.74 -31.68
N ASN A 6 -5.94 11.42 -31.81
CA ASN A 6 -6.87 10.58 -31.05
C ASN A 6 -6.58 10.83 -29.57
N GLY A 7 -7.45 11.60 -28.91
CA GLY A 7 -7.44 11.72 -27.46
C GLY A 7 -7.52 10.33 -26.87
N VAL A 8 -6.44 9.91 -26.19
CA VAL A 8 -6.35 8.58 -25.58
C VAL A 8 -7.49 8.45 -24.56
N THR A 9 -8.57 7.77 -24.95
CA THR A 9 -9.70 7.50 -24.06
C THR A 9 -9.24 6.47 -23.05
N CYS A 10 -8.88 6.91 -21.84
CA CYS A 10 -8.62 6.02 -20.73
C CYS A 10 -9.95 5.38 -20.28
N PRO A 11 -10.08 4.05 -20.30
CA PRO A 11 -11.30 3.38 -19.88
C PRO A 11 -11.59 3.70 -18.40
N ARG A 12 -12.86 3.98 -18.08
CA ARG A 12 -13.31 4.13 -16.69
C ARG A 12 -13.27 2.76 -16.02
N VAL A 13 -12.28 2.55 -15.17
CA VAL A 13 -12.15 1.34 -14.36
C VAL A 13 -12.57 1.60 -12.92
N GLY A 14 -13.07 0.57 -12.25
CA GLY A 14 -13.32 0.62 -10.81
C GLY A 14 -12.00 0.74 -10.04
N LEU A 15 -12.04 1.38 -8.87
CA LEU A 15 -10.85 1.50 -8.00
C LEU A 15 -10.20 0.14 -7.67
N PRO A 16 -10.93 -0.95 -7.36
CA PRO A 16 -10.30 -2.25 -7.11
C PRO A 16 -9.51 -2.77 -8.30
N GLU A 17 -10.05 -2.63 -9.50
CA GLU A 17 -9.39 -3.05 -10.74
C GLU A 17 -8.13 -2.22 -11.01
N ALA A 18 -8.19 -0.90 -10.78
CA ALA A 18 -7.02 -0.04 -10.90
C ALA A 18 -5.88 -0.47 -9.96
N ILE A 19 -6.20 -0.79 -8.71
CA ILE A 19 -5.22 -1.29 -7.73
C ILE A 19 -4.61 -2.60 -8.21
N SER A 20 -5.42 -3.56 -8.66
CA SER A 20 -4.93 -4.84 -9.17
C SER A 20 -3.96 -4.65 -10.34
N ARG A 21 -4.31 -3.82 -11.33
CA ARG A 21 -3.44 -3.54 -12.47
C ARG A 21 -2.13 -2.88 -12.05
N VAL A 22 -2.17 -1.91 -11.14
CA VAL A 22 -0.97 -1.24 -10.61
C VAL A 22 -0.09 -2.23 -9.84
N MET A 23 -0.67 -3.10 -9.01
CA MET A 23 0.07 -4.14 -8.28
C MET A 23 0.75 -5.14 -9.21
N GLU A 24 0.06 -5.62 -10.26
CA GLU A 24 0.69 -6.50 -11.26
C GLU A 24 1.82 -5.80 -12.00
N ALA A 25 1.65 -4.53 -12.38
CA ALA A 25 2.70 -3.75 -13.02
C ALA A 25 3.93 -3.57 -12.10
N LEU A 26 3.73 -3.38 -10.80
CA LEU A 26 4.82 -3.23 -9.83
C LEU A 26 5.58 -4.53 -9.56
N LYS A 27 4.99 -5.71 -9.77
CA LYS A 27 5.69 -7.00 -9.60
C LYS A 27 6.83 -7.19 -10.61
N THR A 28 6.77 -6.53 -11.76
CA THR A 28 7.73 -6.73 -12.86
C THR A 28 8.84 -5.68 -12.90
N VAL A 29 8.78 -4.65 -12.04
CA VAL A 29 9.71 -3.52 -12.04
C VAL A 29 10.20 -3.18 -10.64
N HIS A 30 11.50 -2.98 -10.46
CA HIS A 30 12.07 -2.57 -9.17
C HIS A 30 11.76 -1.12 -8.79
N SER A 31 11.61 -0.23 -9.77
CA SER A 31 11.23 1.15 -9.57
C SER A 31 10.48 1.67 -10.79
N ALA A 32 9.46 2.49 -10.56
CA ALA A 32 8.65 3.06 -11.63
C ALA A 32 8.09 4.43 -11.23
N SER A 33 8.07 5.36 -12.18
CA SER A 33 7.34 6.62 -12.05
C SER A 33 5.84 6.41 -12.24
N ILE A 34 5.01 7.34 -11.76
CA ILE A 34 3.57 7.36 -12.05
C ILE A 34 3.30 7.35 -13.56
N SER A 35 4.12 8.06 -14.34
CA SER A 35 3.97 8.12 -15.80
C SER A 35 4.27 6.78 -16.48
N SER A 36 5.27 6.04 -16.00
CA SER A 36 5.59 4.70 -16.54
C SER A 36 4.53 3.68 -16.14
N LEU A 37 4.01 3.75 -14.91
CA LEU A 37 2.91 2.90 -14.46
C LEU A 37 1.62 3.18 -15.25
N ALA A 38 1.29 4.45 -15.52
CA ALA A 38 0.15 4.82 -16.35
C ALA A 38 0.25 4.20 -17.76
N ARG A 39 1.43 4.24 -18.38
CA ARG A 39 1.67 3.58 -19.67
C ARG A 39 1.54 2.07 -19.60
N ALA A 40 2.12 1.43 -18.57
CA ALA A 40 2.09 -0.02 -18.41
C ALA A 40 0.68 -0.56 -18.12
N THR A 41 -0.15 0.21 -17.42
CA THR A 41 -1.49 -0.22 -16.96
C THR A 41 -2.62 0.25 -17.88
N GLY A 42 -2.35 1.20 -18.78
CA GLY A 42 -3.35 1.87 -19.62
C GLY A 42 -4.30 2.78 -18.83
N LEU A 43 -3.91 3.17 -17.61
CA LEU A 43 -4.70 4.02 -16.72
C LEU A 43 -4.23 5.48 -16.79
N ASP A 44 -5.14 6.41 -16.51
CA ASP A 44 -4.75 7.81 -16.37
C ASP A 44 -3.88 8.01 -15.11
N ARG A 45 -3.00 9.02 -15.15
CA ARG A 45 -2.04 9.29 -14.08
C ARG A 45 -2.71 9.57 -12.73
N ARG A 46 -3.90 10.18 -12.71
CA ARG A 46 -4.63 10.50 -11.47
C ARG A 46 -5.18 9.23 -10.83
N THR A 47 -5.68 8.29 -11.63
CA THR A 47 -6.12 6.98 -11.15
C THR A 47 -4.96 6.16 -10.61
N VAL A 48 -3.82 6.15 -11.30
CA VAL A 48 -2.60 5.50 -10.79
C VAL A 48 -2.15 6.13 -9.46
N SER A 49 -2.13 7.46 -9.36
CA SER A 49 -1.78 8.15 -8.10
C SER A 49 -2.68 7.72 -6.96
N LYS A 50 -4.00 7.74 -7.16
CA LYS A 50 -4.96 7.31 -6.13
C LYS A 50 -4.79 5.85 -5.70
N ALA A 51 -4.52 4.97 -6.67
CA ALA A 51 -4.26 3.56 -6.37
C ALA A 51 -2.99 3.39 -5.52
N ILE A 52 -1.92 4.12 -5.86
CA ILE A 52 -0.68 4.13 -5.06
C ILE A 52 -0.92 4.70 -3.67
N ASP A 53 -1.62 5.83 -3.54
CA ASP A 53 -1.93 6.45 -2.24
C ASP A 53 -2.67 5.49 -1.32
N LEU A 54 -3.65 4.75 -1.85
CA LEU A 54 -4.39 3.76 -1.09
C LEU A 54 -3.52 2.55 -0.71
N LEU A 55 -2.67 2.07 -1.62
CA LEU A 55 -1.71 1.01 -1.31
C LEU A 55 -0.75 1.41 -0.19
N LEU A 56 -0.26 2.66 -0.20
CA LEU A 56 0.59 3.20 0.86
C LEU A 56 -0.15 3.28 2.20
N GLN A 57 -1.41 3.72 2.20
CA GLN A 57 -2.24 3.72 3.41
C GLN A 57 -2.44 2.32 3.98
N ILE A 58 -2.70 1.33 3.11
CA ILE A 58 -2.81 -0.07 3.51
C ILE A 58 -1.47 -0.57 4.08
N GLN A 59 -0.35 -0.26 3.42
CA GLN A 59 0.97 -0.63 3.91
C GLN A 59 1.27 -0.03 5.30
N GLU A 60 0.96 1.25 5.53
CA GLU A 60 1.18 1.86 6.85
C GLU A 60 0.26 1.26 7.93
N GLY A 61 -0.99 0.94 7.58
CA GLY A 61 -1.90 0.23 8.49
C GLY A 61 -1.34 -1.15 8.85
N LEU A 62 -0.97 -1.94 7.85
CA LEU A 62 -0.47 -3.31 8.02
C LEU A 62 0.93 -3.38 8.63
N ARG A 63 1.73 -2.32 8.53
CA ARG A 63 3.02 -2.22 9.22
C ARG A 63 2.86 -2.20 10.74
N ASN A 64 1.75 -1.64 11.22
CA ASN A 64 1.50 -1.46 12.65
C ASN A 64 0.52 -2.49 13.19
N GLN A 65 -0.22 -3.16 12.31
CA GLN A 65 -1.31 -4.05 12.67
C GLN A 65 -1.33 -5.29 11.77
N GLU A 66 -1.52 -6.45 12.36
CA GLU A 66 -1.65 -7.73 11.68
C GLU A 66 -3.14 -8.09 11.52
N ILE A 67 -3.58 -8.42 10.31
CA ILE A 67 -4.89 -9.04 10.11
C ILE A 67 -4.75 -10.53 10.37
N THR A 68 -5.47 -11.04 11.36
CA THR A 68 -5.48 -12.48 11.68
C THR A 68 -6.86 -13.07 11.39
N LYS A 69 -6.85 -14.33 10.93
CA LYS A 69 -8.05 -15.10 10.58
C LYS A 69 -8.05 -16.40 11.38
N ILE A 70 -8.96 -16.51 12.35
CA ILE A 70 -9.06 -17.65 13.28
C ILE A 70 -10.34 -18.42 12.99
N ARG A 71 -10.26 -19.75 12.88
CA ARG A 71 -11.45 -20.60 12.70
C ARG A 71 -12.09 -20.88 14.06
N ILE A 72 -13.38 -20.55 14.21
CA ILE A 72 -14.18 -20.84 15.40
C ILE A 72 -15.34 -21.73 14.98
N GLY A 73 -15.19 -23.05 15.19
CA GLY A 73 -16.13 -24.06 14.73
C GLY A 73 -16.29 -24.06 13.20
N ARG A 74 -17.49 -23.65 12.74
CA ARG A 74 -17.85 -23.53 11.32
C ARG A 74 -17.59 -22.14 10.72
N SER A 75 -17.20 -21.17 11.52
CA SER A 75 -17.04 -19.76 11.11
C SER A 75 -15.60 -19.28 11.22
N TYR A 76 -15.31 -18.11 10.66
CA TYR A 76 -14.03 -17.41 10.83
C TYR A 76 -14.23 -16.10 11.59
N LEU A 77 -13.39 -15.86 12.57
CA LEU A 77 -13.18 -14.55 13.19
C LEU A 77 -12.04 -13.84 12.45
N ILE A 78 -12.31 -12.63 11.96
CA ILE A 78 -11.30 -11.74 11.38
C ILE A 78 -11.05 -10.63 12.40
N GLN A 79 -9.80 -10.45 12.81
CA GLN A 79 -9.43 -9.43 13.79
C GLN A 79 -8.16 -8.70 13.35
N LEU A 80 -8.09 -7.42 13.68
CA LEU A 80 -6.92 -6.58 13.50
C LEU A 80 -6.16 -6.50 14.82
N ARG A 81 -4.94 -7.01 14.86
CA ARG A 81 -4.11 -7.07 16.08
C ARG A 81 -2.97 -6.07 15.95
N GLU A 82 -2.77 -5.23 16.95
CA GLU A 82 -1.62 -4.31 16.96
C GLU A 82 -0.31 -5.07 17.19
N HIS A 83 0.73 -4.72 16.44
CA HIS A 83 2.09 -5.19 16.70
C HIS A 83 2.58 -4.55 18.01
N ALA A 84 2.61 -5.33 19.10
CA ALA A 84 3.16 -4.91 20.39
C ALA A 84 4.67 -4.55 20.34
N GLU A 85 5.34 -4.76 19.20
CA GLU A 85 6.77 -4.49 19.00
C GLU A 85 7.11 -3.00 19.08
N LYS A 86 6.27 -2.09 18.55
CA LYS A 86 6.52 -0.64 18.70
C LYS A 86 6.48 -0.18 20.16
N ALA A 87 5.64 -0.79 20.99
CA ALA A 87 5.65 -0.52 22.43
C ALA A 87 6.97 -1.00 23.07
N ARG A 88 7.43 -2.21 22.75
CA ARG A 88 8.72 -2.75 23.24
C ARG A 88 9.91 -1.91 22.80
N ASP A 89 9.93 -1.45 21.54
CA ASP A 89 11.01 -0.59 21.03
C ASP A 89 11.03 0.77 21.73
N LEU A 90 9.85 1.39 21.93
CA LEU A 90 9.72 2.64 22.68
C LEU A 90 10.17 2.47 24.13
N PHE A 91 9.74 1.39 24.81
CA PHE A 91 10.16 1.07 26.17
C PHE A 91 11.68 0.78 26.24
N SER A 92 12.25 0.11 25.24
CA SER A 92 13.69 -0.15 25.18
C SER A 92 14.51 1.12 24.96
N ALA A 93 14.00 2.05 24.14
CA ALA A 93 14.64 3.35 23.88
C ALA A 93 14.59 4.26 25.11
N VAL A 94 13.45 4.29 25.82
CA VAL A 94 13.28 5.01 27.08
C VAL A 94 14.19 4.43 28.17
N ARG A 95 14.26 3.09 28.28
CA ARG A 95 15.15 2.41 29.24
C ARG A 95 16.63 2.72 29.00
N ARG A 96 17.10 2.73 27.74
CA ARG A 96 18.48 3.14 27.40
C ARG A 96 18.78 4.59 27.76
N ARG A 97 17.79 5.49 27.64
CA ARG A 97 17.96 6.92 27.95
C ARG A 97 18.02 7.19 29.45
N LEU A 98 17.26 6.43 30.25
CA LEU A 98 17.30 6.51 31.71
C LEU A 98 18.60 5.94 32.30
N GLN A 99 19.11 4.84 31.73
CA GLN A 99 20.39 4.24 32.18
C GLN A 99 21.61 5.15 31.94
N ARG A 100 21.58 6.00 30.91
CA ARG A 100 22.68 6.95 30.61
C ARG A 100 22.64 8.27 31.41
N LYS A 101 21.58 8.51 32.19
CA LYS A 101 21.39 9.76 32.94
C LYS A 101 21.62 9.57 34.46
N GLY A 102 22.00 8.37 34.86
CA GLY A 102 22.31 7.99 36.25
C GLY A 102 23.80 7.69 36.49
N GLU A 103 24.66 7.97 35.51
CA GLU A 103 26.13 8.11 35.63
C GLU A 103 26.46 9.61 35.58
#